data_AF-A0A6G0ZN34-F1
#
_entry.id   AF-A0A6G0ZN34-F1
#
_cell.length_a   1.000
_cell.length_b   1.000
_cell.length_c   1.000
_cell.angle_alpha   90.00
_cell.angle_beta   90.00
_cell.angle_gamma   90.00
#
_symmetry.space_group_name_H-M   'P 1'
#
loop_
_entity.id
_entity.type
_entity.pdbx_description
1 polymer ?
#
loop_
_entity_poly.entity_id
_entity_poly.type
_entity_poly.pdbx_seq_one_letter_code
_entity_poly.pdbx_strand_id
1 'polypeptide(L)'
;RRVATKPYIVPGTSDRCTIEPNSLIVVPVHALHHDAEHFPEPGEFQPHRFPGQLSSAYMPHGSGPQSYIGKHFVELEAKLVVAMLVSRYEVHLDSSNPGTPPDSLDPRSFAGVRLKVVNRSGVRESRMYTSLQQLHNGNNEK
;
A
#
# COMPACT_ATOMS: atom_id res chain seq x y z
N ARG A 1 14.07 -13.33 8.52
CA ARG A 1 15.51 -13.32 8.17
C ARG A 1 15.79 -14.54 7.29
N ARG A 2 16.34 -14.36 6.08
CA ARG A 2 16.76 -15.46 5.22
C ARG A 2 18.28 -15.59 5.29
N VAL A 3 18.76 -16.81 5.49
CA VAL A 3 20.18 -17.13 5.59
C VAL A 3 20.43 -18.36 4.74
N ALA A 4 21.50 -18.36 3.95
CA ALA A 4 21.89 -19.53 3.18
C ALA A 4 22.30 -20.67 4.12
N THR A 5 21.67 -21.85 3.98
CA THR A 5 21.98 -23.03 4.81
C THR A 5 23.03 -23.95 4.19
N LYS A 6 23.25 -23.80 2.88
CA LYS A 6 24.17 -24.59 2.05
C LYS A 6 24.76 -23.66 0.99
N PRO A 7 25.94 -23.98 0.43
CA PRO A 7 26.45 -23.22 -0.70
C PRO A 7 25.44 -23.27 -1.85
N TYR A 8 25.18 -22.12 -2.46
CA TYR A 8 24.23 -22.00 -3.56
C TYR A 8 24.85 -21.21 -4.71
N ILE A 9 24.94 -21.84 -5.87
CA ILE A 9 25.41 -21.20 -7.10
C ILE A 9 24.22 -20.49 -7.73
N VAL A 10 24.34 -19.17 -7.92
CA VAL A 10 23.27 -18.39 -8.54
C VAL A 10 23.12 -18.80 -10.01
N PRO A 11 21.95 -19.27 -10.46
CA PRO A 11 21.74 -19.66 -11.84
C PRO A 11 22.08 -18.53 -12.83
N GLY A 12 22.71 -18.87 -13.95
CA GLY A 12 23.08 -17.90 -14.98
C GLY A 12 24.41 -17.15 -14.75
N THR A 13 25.17 -17.47 -13.68
CA THR A 13 26.43 -16.78 -13.36
C THR A 13 27.71 -17.59 -13.64
N SER A 14 27.60 -18.75 -14.29
CA SER A 14 28.74 -19.64 -14.65
C SER A 14 29.73 -19.85 -13.48
N ASP A 15 29.20 -20.21 -12.31
CA ASP A 15 29.92 -20.47 -11.05
C ASP A 15 30.68 -19.26 -10.45
N ARG A 16 30.50 -18.05 -10.99
CA ARG A 16 31.17 -16.84 -10.47
C ARG A 16 30.50 -16.25 -9.24
N CYS A 17 29.26 -16.65 -8.95
CA CYS A 17 28.49 -16.14 -7.81
C CYS A 17 27.97 -17.30 -6.97
N THR A 18 28.80 -17.75 -6.03
CA THR A 18 28.43 -18.69 -4.97
C THR A 18 28.05 -17.92 -3.71
N ILE A 19 26.87 -18.20 -3.20
CA ILE A 19 26.41 -17.70 -1.91
C ILE A 19 26.84 -18.72 -0.85
N GLU A 20 27.78 -18.30 0.00
CA GLU A 20 28.30 -19.16 1.06
C GLU A 20 27.27 -19.40 2.18
N PRO A 21 27.31 -20.55 2.86
CA PRO A 21 26.52 -20.79 4.06
C PRO A 21 26.66 -19.66 5.08
N ASN A 22 25.60 -19.41 5.84
CA ASN A 22 25.49 -18.32 6.82
C ASN A 22 25.44 -16.90 6.24
N SER A 23 25.51 -16.74 4.92
CA SER A 23 25.28 -15.44 4.27
C SER A 23 23.83 -14.97 4.47
N LEU A 24 23.66 -13.70 4.85
CA LEU A 24 22.36 -13.06 4.95
C LEU A 24 21.82 -12.78 3.54
N ILE A 25 20.59 -13.20 3.27
CA ILE A 25 19.91 -12.94 2.01
C ILE A 25 18.88 -11.83 2.21
N VAL A 26 19.05 -10.76 1.45
CA VAL A 26 18.15 -9.60 1.44
C VAL A 26 17.58 -9.45 0.05
N VAL A 27 16.26 -9.40 -0.06
CA VAL A 27 15.57 -9.06 -1.30
C VAL A 27 15.27 -7.57 -1.26
N PRO A 28 15.84 -6.74 -2.15
CA PRO A 28 15.66 -5.30 -2.11
C PRO A 28 14.32 -4.92 -2.76
N VAL A 29 13.21 -5.23 -2.07
CA VAL A 29 11.84 -5.08 -2.61
C VAL A 29 11.57 -3.67 -3.14
N HIS A 30 11.97 -2.63 -2.40
CA HIS A 30 11.81 -1.24 -2.85
C HIS A 30 12.57 -0.98 -4.16
N ALA A 31 13.84 -1.40 -4.26
CA ALA A 31 14.62 -1.22 -5.49
C ALA A 31 13.99 -1.98 -6.67
N LEU A 32 13.50 -3.20 -6.46
CA LEU A 32 12.82 -3.98 -7.48
C LEU A 32 11.51 -3.33 -7.96
N HIS A 33 10.73 -2.71 -7.06
CA HIS A 33 9.50 -2.00 -7.42
C HIS A 33 9.77 -0.69 -8.16
N HIS A 34 10.97 -0.13 -7.97
CA HIS A 34 11.41 1.09 -8.65
C HIS A 34 12.40 0.83 -9.79
N ASP A 35 12.55 -0.41 -10.24
CA ASP A 35 13.40 -0.75 -11.38
C ASP A 35 12.66 -0.46 -12.70
N ALA A 36 13.25 0.41 -13.52
CA ALA A 36 12.68 0.80 -14.81
C ALA A 36 12.63 -0.35 -15.84
N GLU A 37 13.45 -1.39 -15.66
CA GLU A 37 13.38 -2.60 -16.50
C GLU A 37 12.06 -3.35 -16.32
N HIS A 38 11.49 -3.29 -15.11
CA HIS A 38 10.22 -3.94 -14.77
C HIS A 38 9.03 -2.97 -14.78
N PHE A 39 9.26 -1.70 -14.44
CA PHE A 39 8.22 -0.69 -14.25
C PHE A 39 8.66 0.64 -14.92
N PRO A 40 8.39 0.84 -16.22
CA PRO A 40 8.82 2.03 -16.94
C PRO A 40 8.29 3.32 -16.30
N GLU A 41 9.11 4.34 -16.07
CA GLU A 41 8.72 5.53 -15.27
C GLU A 41 8.31 5.16 -13.82
N PRO A 42 9.21 4.54 -13.02
CA PRO A 42 8.87 3.98 -11.71
C PRO A 42 8.58 5.01 -10.61
N GLY A 43 8.88 6.30 -10.86
CA GLY A 43 8.57 7.40 -9.94
C GLY A 43 7.15 7.96 -10.09
N GLU A 44 6.45 7.59 -11.16
CA GLU A 44 5.13 8.13 -11.49
C GLU A 44 4.00 7.21 -11.03
N PHE A 45 2.96 7.79 -10.43
CA PHE A 45 1.78 7.03 -10.04
C PHE A 45 0.90 6.72 -11.27
N GLN A 46 1.07 5.53 -11.84
CA GLN A 46 0.32 5.07 -13.01
C GLN A 46 -0.51 3.81 -12.70
N PRO A 47 -1.77 3.94 -12.24
CA PRO A 47 -2.63 2.80 -11.88
C PRO A 47 -2.83 1.77 -13.00
N HIS A 48 -2.84 2.25 -14.25
CA HIS A 48 -3.08 1.42 -15.44
C HIS A 48 -1.90 0.48 -15.78
N ARG A 49 -0.74 0.62 -15.12
CA ARG A 49 0.47 -0.21 -15.35
C ARG A 49 0.33 -1.66 -14.89
N PHE A 50 -0.70 -1.99 -14.13
CA PHE A 50 -0.88 -3.32 -13.54
C PHE A 50 -1.98 -4.17 -14.22
N PRO A 51 -1.96 -4.43 -15.55
CA PRO A 51 -2.95 -5.29 -16.17
C PRO A 51 -2.53 -6.77 -16.08
N GLY A 52 -3.43 -7.62 -15.59
CA GLY A 52 -3.29 -9.08 -15.70
C GLY A 52 -2.09 -9.67 -14.97
N GLN A 53 -1.12 -10.21 -15.72
CA GLN A 53 0.04 -10.91 -15.19
C GLN A 53 1.19 -9.93 -14.89
N LEU A 54 1.50 -9.77 -13.62
CA LEU A 54 2.51 -8.84 -13.14
C LEU A 54 3.90 -9.46 -13.19
N SER A 55 4.93 -8.62 -13.39
CA SER A 55 6.33 -9.00 -13.24
C SER A 55 6.55 -9.71 -11.91
N SER A 56 7.42 -10.72 -11.87
CA SER A 56 7.84 -11.35 -10.61
C SER A 56 8.52 -10.38 -9.64
N ALA A 57 8.95 -9.20 -10.13
CA ALA A 57 9.44 -8.10 -9.30
C ALA A 57 8.33 -7.47 -8.46
N TYR A 58 7.05 -7.58 -8.87
CA TYR A 58 5.92 -7.09 -8.09
C TYR A 58 5.62 -8.02 -6.91
N MET A 59 6.07 -7.63 -5.73
CA MET A 59 5.96 -8.41 -4.49
C MET A 59 5.68 -7.56 -3.23
N PRO A 60 4.65 -6.68 -3.24
CA PRO A 60 4.34 -5.80 -2.10
C PRO A 60 4.01 -6.54 -0.80
N HIS A 61 3.57 -7.80 -0.93
CA HIS A 61 3.22 -8.66 0.20
C HIS A 61 4.15 -9.89 0.29
N GLY A 62 5.35 -9.79 -0.31
CA GLY A 62 6.27 -10.90 -0.48
C GLY A 62 5.81 -11.91 -1.54
N SER A 63 6.60 -12.96 -1.73
CA SER A 63 6.34 -14.02 -2.71
C SER A 63 6.70 -15.40 -2.14
N GLY A 64 6.16 -16.45 -2.77
CA GLY A 64 6.39 -17.84 -2.38
C GLY A 64 5.74 -18.26 -1.06
N PRO A 65 6.21 -19.35 -0.43
CA PRO A 65 5.56 -19.97 0.73
C PRO A 65 5.48 -19.10 2.00
N GLN A 66 6.29 -18.04 2.07
CA GLN A 66 6.29 -17.09 3.18
C GLN A 66 5.74 -15.72 2.78
N SER A 67 4.97 -15.64 1.68
CA SER A 67 4.18 -14.44 1.40
C SER A 67 3.21 -14.16 2.54
N TYR A 68 2.85 -12.89 2.73
CA TYR A 68 1.90 -12.48 3.76
C TYR A 68 0.56 -13.21 3.59
N ILE A 69 0.13 -13.90 4.65
CA ILE A 69 -1.09 -14.70 4.64
C ILE A 69 -2.35 -13.86 4.38
N GLY A 70 -2.34 -12.59 4.81
CA GLY A 70 -3.45 -11.65 4.65
C GLY A 70 -3.44 -10.90 3.32
N LYS A 71 -2.60 -11.25 2.33
CA LYS A 71 -2.47 -10.48 1.08
C LYS A 71 -3.81 -10.25 0.36
N HIS A 72 -4.66 -11.27 0.31
CA HIS A 72 -5.96 -11.16 -0.32
C HIS A 72 -6.94 -10.33 0.50
N PHE A 73 -6.84 -10.39 1.83
CA PHE A 73 -7.65 -9.59 2.72
C PHE A 73 -7.32 -8.10 2.55
N VAL A 74 -6.03 -7.72 2.61
CA VAL A 74 -5.62 -6.31 2.46
C VAL A 74 -5.93 -5.78 1.06
N GLU A 75 -5.77 -6.58 0.01
CA GLU A 75 -6.15 -6.19 -1.35
C GLU A 75 -7.65 -5.92 -1.47
N LEU A 76 -8.49 -6.75 -0.85
CA LEU A 76 -9.94 -6.56 -0.85
C LEU A 76 -10.37 -5.37 0.01
N GLU A 77 -9.80 -5.23 1.21
CA GLU A 77 -10.07 -4.13 2.12
C GLU A 77 -9.71 -2.79 1.49
N ALA A 78 -8.51 -2.66 0.89
CA ALA A 78 -8.08 -1.45 0.22
C ALA A 78 -9.03 -1.05 -0.93
N LYS A 79 -9.44 -2.02 -1.76
CA LYS A 79 -10.42 -1.79 -2.83
C LYS A 79 -11.76 -1.34 -2.27
N LEU A 80 -12.23 -1.96 -1.19
CA LEU A 80 -13.51 -1.61 -0.57
C LEU A 80 -13.47 -0.20 0.03
N VAL A 81 -12.39 0.15 0.74
CA VAL A 81 -12.20 1.49 1.31
C VAL A 81 -12.22 2.55 0.21
N VAL A 82 -11.44 2.36 -0.86
CA VAL A 82 -11.42 3.30 -1.99
C VAL A 82 -12.79 3.39 -2.65
N ALA A 83 -13.45 2.25 -2.93
CA ALA A 83 -14.78 2.22 -3.53
C ALA A 83 -15.85 2.93 -2.67
N MET A 84 -15.82 2.72 -1.35
CA MET A 84 -16.73 3.40 -0.41
C MET A 84 -16.46 4.91 -0.34
N LEU A 85 -15.18 5.31 -0.32
CA LEU A 85 -14.80 6.72 -0.31
C LEU A 85 -15.31 7.43 -1.56
N VAL A 86 -15.02 6.90 -2.76
CA VAL A 86 -15.39 7.57 -4.03
C VAL A 86 -16.89 7.52 -4.32
N SER A 87 -17.60 6.50 -3.85
CA SER A 87 -19.05 6.35 -4.06
C SER A 87 -19.88 7.23 -3.13
N ARG A 88 -19.42 7.46 -1.90
CA ARG A 88 -20.21 8.18 -0.88
C ARG A 88 -19.77 9.62 -0.65
N TYR A 89 -18.51 9.93 -0.95
CA TYR A 89 -17.93 11.21 -0.61
C TYR A 89 -17.28 11.90 -1.81
N GLU A 90 -17.19 13.21 -1.70
CA GLU A 90 -16.32 14.08 -2.47
C GLU A 90 -15.11 14.44 -1.59
N VAL A 91 -13.92 14.23 -2.13
CA VAL A 91 -12.66 14.47 -1.43
C VAL A 91 -11.98 15.66 -2.07
N HIS A 92 -11.79 16.73 -1.30
CA HIS A 92 -11.12 17.94 -1.72
C HIS A 92 -9.80 18.10 -0.99
N LEU A 93 -8.79 18.63 -1.66
CA LEU A 93 -7.57 19.05 -1.01
C LEU A 93 -7.87 20.29 -0.15
N ASP A 94 -7.35 20.32 1.08
CA ASP A 94 -7.35 21.54 1.87
C ASP A 94 -6.24 22.47 1.38
N SER A 95 -6.58 23.37 0.45
CA SER A 95 -5.65 24.35 -0.12
C SER A 95 -5.12 25.34 0.91
N SER A 96 -5.82 25.53 2.04
CA SER A 96 -5.37 26.44 3.09
C SER A 96 -4.24 25.85 3.93
N ASN A 97 -4.14 24.52 3.96
CA ASN A 97 -3.12 23.84 4.72
C ASN A 97 -2.78 22.46 4.14
N PRO A 98 -2.10 22.39 3.00
CA PRO A 98 -1.93 21.15 2.23
C PRO A 98 -1.12 20.07 2.96
N GLY A 99 -0.38 20.44 4.02
CA GLY A 99 0.52 19.57 4.76
C GLY A 99 1.79 19.21 3.98
N THR A 100 2.53 18.22 4.45
CA THR A 100 3.79 17.78 3.84
C THR A 100 3.63 16.44 3.13
N PRO A 101 4.19 16.28 1.92
CA PRO A 101 4.25 14.98 1.25
C PRO A 101 4.93 13.95 2.15
N PRO A 102 4.45 12.69 2.16
CA PRO A 102 5.11 11.62 2.89
C PRO A 102 6.50 11.34 2.30
N ASP A 103 7.46 11.12 3.19
CA ASP A 103 8.76 10.54 2.86
C ASP A 103 8.56 9.09 2.42
N SER A 104 9.02 8.76 1.22
CA SER A 104 8.90 7.42 0.64
C SER A 104 9.62 6.34 1.45
N LEU A 105 10.60 6.70 2.28
CA LEU A 105 11.37 5.78 3.11
C LEU A 105 10.90 5.71 4.56
N ASP A 106 10.10 6.67 5.02
CA ASP A 106 9.49 6.62 6.35
C ASP A 106 7.97 6.34 6.23
N PRO A 107 7.52 5.11 6.50
CA PRO A 107 6.10 4.76 6.43
C PRO A 107 5.26 5.44 7.50
N ARG A 108 5.86 6.18 8.45
CA ARG A 108 5.15 6.99 9.45
C ARG A 108 5.11 8.47 9.10
N SER A 109 5.66 8.88 7.95
CA SER A 109 5.74 10.26 7.48
C SER A 109 4.40 10.88 7.03
N PHE A 110 3.28 10.44 7.59
CA PHE A 110 1.96 11.00 7.36
C PHE A 110 1.75 12.38 8.02
N ALA A 111 2.78 13.24 8.06
CA ALA A 111 2.59 14.66 8.37
C ALA A 111 1.59 15.34 7.41
N GLY A 112 1.28 14.66 6.28
CA GLY A 112 -0.10 14.36 5.91
C GLY A 112 -0.68 15.34 4.91
N VAL A 113 -1.17 14.80 3.79
CA VAL A 113 -2.04 15.57 2.88
C VAL A 113 -3.36 15.81 3.61
N ARG A 114 -3.69 17.07 3.91
CA ARG A 114 -4.99 17.39 4.52
C ARG A 114 -6.08 17.38 3.46
N LEU A 115 -7.13 16.61 3.74
CA LEU A 115 -8.26 16.43 2.85
C LEU A 115 -9.55 16.86 3.57
N LYS A 116 -10.39 17.60 2.87
CA LYS A 116 -11.77 17.88 3.25
C LYS A 116 -12.68 16.85 2.58
N VAL A 117 -13.37 16.05 3.38
CA VAL A 117 -14.29 15.03 2.91
C VAL A 117 -15.72 15.53 3.10
N VAL A 118 -16.51 15.55 2.02
CA VAL A 118 -17.89 16.02 2.02
C VAL A 118 -18.79 14.89 1.52
N ASN A 119 -19.97 14.73 2.09
CA ASN A 119 -20.93 13.73 1.62
C ASN A 119 -21.42 14.12 0.21
N ARG A 120 -21.42 13.16 -0.73
CA ARG A 120 -21.90 13.38 -2.09
C ARG A 120 -23.43 13.56 -2.04
N SER A 121 -23.93 14.64 -2.65
CA SER A 121 -25.36 14.93 -2.67
C SER A 121 -26.18 13.73 -3.18
N GLY A 122 -27.09 13.22 -2.34
CA GLY A 122 -27.97 12.09 -2.67
C GLY A 122 -27.64 10.78 -1.95
N VAL A 123 -26.51 10.67 -1.26
CA VAL A 123 -26.22 9.51 -0.40
C VAL A 123 -26.94 9.71 0.93
N ARG A 124 -28.09 9.03 1.11
CA ARG A 124 -28.79 8.99 2.40
C ARG A 124 -27.81 8.57 3.50
N GLU A 125 -27.67 9.38 4.53
CA GLU A 125 -26.94 8.99 5.73
C GLU A 125 -27.50 7.66 6.25
N SER A 126 -26.62 6.71 6.53
CA SER A 126 -27.00 5.44 7.12
C SER A 126 -27.67 5.71 8.47
N ARG A 127 -28.82 5.06 8.74
CA ARG A 127 -29.51 5.14 10.04
C ARG A 127 -28.57 4.89 11.22
N MET A 128 -27.53 4.05 11.06
CA MET A 128 -26.52 3.82 12.10
C MET A 128 -25.70 5.06 12.44
N TYR A 129 -25.36 5.91 11.46
CA TYR A 129 -24.57 7.12 11.71
C TYR A 129 -25.40 8.18 12.43
N THR A 130 -26.68 8.31 12.06
CA THR A 130 -27.63 9.18 12.77
C THR A 130 -27.82 8.72 14.22
N SER A 131 -27.91 7.41 14.47
CA SER A 131 -28.00 6.86 15.84
C SER A 131 -26.73 7.13 16.66
N LEU A 132 -25.54 7.05 16.06
CA LEU A 132 -24.27 7.32 16.75
C LEU A 132 -24.09 8.82 17.04
N GLN A 133 -24.49 9.72 16.14
CA GLN A 133 -24.50 11.16 16.42
C GLN A 133 -25.50 11.53 17.52
N GLN A 134 -26.68 10.90 17.54
CA GLN A 134 -27.66 11.09 18.63
C GLN A 134 -27.12 10.61 19.98
N LEU A 135 -26.39 9.49 20.01
CA LEU A 135 -25.73 8.99 21.22
C LEU A 135 -24.59 9.92 21.69
N HIS A 136 -23.84 10.51 20.76
CA HIS A 136 -22.75 11.42 21.11
C HIS A 136 -23.26 12.79 21.60
N ASN A 137 -24.33 13.30 20.99
CA ASN A 137 -24.92 14.58 21.37
C ASN A 137 -25.83 14.49 22.61
N GLY A 138 -26.37 13.31 22.93
CA GLY A 138 -27.17 13.07 24.14
C GLY A 138 -26.37 13.09 25.46
N ASN A 139 -25.03 13.14 25.40
CA ASN A 139 -24.17 13.24 26.57
C ASN A 139 -23.76 14.68 26.95
N ASN A 140 -24.20 15.70 26.20
CA ASN A 140 -23.88 17.11 26.45
C ASN A 140 -25.03 17.92 27.08
N GLU A 141 -26.14 17.28 27.49
CA GLU A 141 -27.28 17.93 28.19
C GLU A 141 -27.49 17.42 29.62
N LYS A 142 -26.42 17.14 30.37
CA LYS A 142 -26.50 16.98 31.84
C LYS A 142 -25.41 17.77 32.54
#